data_AF-A0A7W9KE20-F1
#
_entry.id   AF-A0A7W9KE20-F1
#
_cell.length_a   1.000
_cell.length_b   1.000
_cell.length_c   1.000
_cell.angle_alpha   90.00
_cell.angle_beta   90.00
_cell.angle_gamma   90.00
#
_symmetry.space_group_name_H-M   'P 1'
#
loop_
_entity.id
_entity.type
_entity.pdbx_description
1 polymer ?
#
loop_
_entity_poly.entity_id
_entity_poly.type
_entity_poly.pdbx_seq_one_letter_code
_entity_poly.pdbx_strand_id
1 'polypeptide(L)'
;MGYVDSWTQRYRGVDLGPHTLLLGRLLVRRRAVQLGVALVAAVLVLRVVQFLLGSTSLLWPVLLTALVSLAAGIALVVQRLGDRRIAAAQPEHVNRHEPVDFAAIVGRRTRTLLAVSYVGAALLGFAALLTSDDSAQAVVFLVGVALLAAVTYASLHSALTRAPIAVDHGSLQADELLRVNDARHAALAYPVLLALVTMSSASSIWLLTVYTAVSVVISVFAMTHEPLTPKVPVAR
;
A
#
# COMPACT_ATOMS: atom_id res chain seq x y z
N MET A 1 -0.04 -14.42 18.59
CA MET A 1 -1.40 -14.03 18.19
C MET A 1 -1.48 -13.94 16.68
N GLY A 2 -2.44 -14.61 16.05
CA GLY A 2 -2.59 -14.60 14.59
C GLY A 2 -3.15 -13.26 14.08
N TYR A 3 -2.92 -12.95 12.81
CA TYR A 3 -3.48 -11.76 12.13
C TYR A 3 -5.01 -11.66 12.31
N VAL A 4 -5.70 -12.80 12.24
CA VAL A 4 -7.15 -12.90 12.44
C VAL A 4 -7.54 -12.53 13.87
N ASP A 5 -6.86 -13.09 14.89
CA ASP A 5 -7.14 -12.79 16.30
C ASP A 5 -6.94 -11.31 16.63
N SER A 6 -5.87 -10.71 16.08
CA SER A 6 -5.61 -9.28 16.28
C SER A 6 -6.68 -8.41 15.65
N TRP A 7 -7.24 -8.84 14.51
CA TRP A 7 -8.33 -8.14 13.84
C TRP A 7 -9.59 -8.25 14.68
N THR A 8 -10.03 -9.47 15.02
CA THR A 8 -11.27 -9.70 15.78
C THR A 8 -11.24 -9.04 17.15
N GLN A 9 -10.07 -9.02 17.80
CA GLN A 9 -9.86 -8.32 19.06
C GLN A 9 -9.96 -6.79 18.89
N ARG A 10 -9.41 -6.24 17.80
CA ARG A 10 -9.45 -4.79 17.51
C ARG A 10 -10.87 -4.26 17.33
N TYR A 11 -11.76 -5.06 16.75
CA TYR A 11 -13.16 -4.67 16.50
C TYR A 11 -14.14 -5.50 17.31
N ARG A 12 -13.72 -5.91 18.51
CA ARG A 12 -14.56 -6.65 19.45
C ARG A 12 -15.82 -5.83 19.75
N GLY A 13 -16.99 -6.45 19.60
CA GLY A 13 -18.29 -5.80 19.83
C GLY A 13 -18.95 -5.21 18.58
N VAL A 14 -18.31 -5.30 17.40
CA VAL A 14 -18.94 -5.05 16.10
C VAL A 14 -19.48 -6.37 15.56
N ASP A 15 -20.69 -6.37 15.00
CA ASP A 15 -21.17 -7.52 14.23
C ASP A 15 -20.46 -7.53 12.88
N LEU A 16 -19.68 -8.58 12.63
CA LEU A 16 -18.85 -8.72 11.42
C LEU A 16 -19.43 -9.74 10.44
N GLY A 17 -20.64 -10.22 10.70
CA GLY A 17 -21.31 -11.23 9.90
C GLY A 17 -20.69 -12.63 10.05
N PRO A 18 -20.88 -13.53 9.07
CA PRO A 18 -20.47 -14.92 9.16
C PRO A 18 -18.95 -15.06 9.26
N HIS A 19 -18.51 -15.77 10.30
CA HIS A 19 -17.09 -15.93 10.60
C HIS A 19 -16.29 -16.52 9.44
N THR A 20 -16.87 -17.45 8.67
CA THR A 20 -16.23 -18.11 7.53
C THR A 20 -15.93 -17.15 6.38
N LEU A 21 -16.84 -16.20 6.10
CA LEU A 21 -16.65 -15.17 5.08
C LEU A 21 -15.53 -14.20 5.48
N LEU A 22 -15.57 -13.71 6.72
CA LEU A 22 -14.54 -12.82 7.27
C LEU A 22 -13.17 -13.51 7.25
N LEU A 23 -13.09 -14.75 7.71
CA LEU A 23 -11.85 -15.52 7.80
C LEU A 23 -11.21 -15.72 6.42
N GLY A 24 -12.00 -16.10 5.40
CA GLY A 24 -11.51 -16.23 4.03
C GLY A 24 -10.88 -14.93 3.51
N ARG A 25 -11.54 -13.79 3.75
CA ARG A 25 -11.07 -12.47 3.34
C ARG A 25 -9.81 -12.02 4.08
N LEU A 26 -9.68 -12.35 5.36
CA LEU A 26 -8.49 -12.07 6.17
C LEU A 26 -7.30 -12.94 5.77
N LEU A 27 -7.51 -14.21 5.40
CA LEU A 27 -6.44 -15.10 4.93
C LEU A 27 -5.86 -14.63 3.59
N VAL A 28 -6.69 -14.19 2.64
CA VAL A 28 -6.22 -13.61 1.37
C VAL A 28 -5.35 -12.38 1.63
N ARG A 29 -5.78 -11.49 2.52
CA ARG A 29 -5.02 -10.28 2.89
C ARG A 29 -3.71 -10.62 3.61
N ARG A 30 -3.73 -11.58 4.54
CA ARG A 30 -2.52 -12.08 5.20
C ARG A 30 -1.50 -12.59 4.18
N ARG A 31 -1.95 -13.36 3.18
CA ARG A 31 -1.09 -13.88 2.12
C ARG A 31 -0.51 -12.74 1.27
N ALA A 32 -1.31 -11.75 0.90
CA ALA A 32 -0.84 -10.57 0.17
C ALA A 32 0.22 -9.78 0.97
N VAL A 33 -0.02 -9.57 2.27
CA VAL A 33 0.94 -8.90 3.17
C VAL A 33 2.22 -9.70 3.32
N GLN A 34 2.14 -11.02 3.54
CA GLN A 34 3.32 -11.87 3.68
C GLN A 34 4.18 -11.89 2.41
N LEU A 35 3.54 -11.95 1.23
CA LEU A 35 4.24 -11.83 -0.05
C LEU A 35 4.90 -10.45 -0.20
N GLY A 36 4.19 -9.38 0.14
CA GLY A 36 4.74 -8.02 0.11
C GLY A 36 5.96 -7.87 1.02
N VAL A 37 5.88 -8.36 2.26
CA VAL A 37 7.00 -8.34 3.23
C VAL A 37 8.17 -9.18 2.74
N ALA A 38 7.92 -10.39 2.24
CA ALA A 38 8.97 -11.26 1.71
C ALA A 38 9.71 -10.63 0.53
N LEU A 39 8.96 -9.98 -0.38
CA LEU A 39 9.54 -9.29 -1.53
C LEU A 39 10.33 -8.05 -1.11
N VAL A 40 9.82 -7.25 -0.17
CA VAL A 40 10.56 -6.12 0.41
C VAL A 40 11.86 -6.60 1.06
N ALA A 41 11.81 -7.68 1.83
CA ALA A 41 13.00 -8.27 2.44
C ALA A 41 14.01 -8.70 1.37
N ALA A 42 13.56 -9.35 0.29
CA ALA A 42 14.41 -9.73 -0.83
C ALA A 42 15.08 -8.52 -1.52
N VAL A 43 14.32 -7.43 -1.75
CA VAL A 43 14.86 -6.17 -2.29
C VAL A 43 15.97 -5.62 -1.39
N LEU A 44 15.75 -5.58 -0.08
CA LEU A 44 16.74 -5.09 0.88
C LEU A 44 18.00 -5.96 0.92
N VAL A 45 17.85 -7.28 0.89
CA VAL A 45 19.00 -8.21 0.81
C VAL A 45 19.79 -7.98 -0.47
N LEU A 46 19.14 -7.90 -1.63
CA LEU A 46 19.80 -7.62 -2.90
C LEU A 46 20.51 -6.26 -2.89
N ARG A 47 19.94 -5.26 -2.23
CA ARG A 47 20.57 -3.95 -2.06
C ARG A 47 21.84 -4.02 -1.22
N VAL A 48 21.84 -4.79 -0.13
CA VAL A 48 23.03 -5.04 0.68
C VAL A 48 24.10 -5.78 -0.14
N VAL A 49 23.70 -6.78 -0.91
CA VAL A 49 24.62 -7.52 -1.81
C VAL A 49 25.26 -6.58 -2.84
N GLN A 50 24.48 -5.72 -3.49
CA GLN A 50 25.02 -4.70 -4.41
C GLN A 50 26.07 -3.84 -3.72
N PHE A 51 25.77 -3.34 -2.52
CA PHE A 51 26.67 -2.48 -1.76
C PHE A 51 28.00 -3.20 -1.45
N LEU A 52 27.93 -4.44 -0.99
CA LEU A 52 29.11 -5.25 -0.68
C LEU A 52 29.95 -5.57 -1.93
N LEU A 53 29.32 -5.70 -3.10
CA LEU A 53 30.02 -5.89 -4.37
C LEU A 53 30.62 -4.59 -4.94
N GLY A 54 30.30 -3.42 -4.36
CA GLY A 54 30.77 -2.12 -4.87
C GLY A 54 30.29 -1.79 -6.28
N SER A 55 29.21 -2.43 -6.76
CA SER A 55 28.76 -2.28 -8.14
C SER A 55 28.01 -0.97 -8.37
N THR A 56 28.50 -0.17 -9.32
CA THR A 56 27.88 1.08 -9.81
C THR A 56 27.00 0.86 -11.05
N SER A 57 26.77 -0.40 -11.45
CA SER A 57 25.98 -0.71 -12.64
C SER A 57 24.54 -0.25 -12.49
N LEU A 58 24.03 0.42 -13.54
CA LEU A 58 22.62 0.83 -13.66
C LEU A 58 21.63 -0.35 -13.64
N LEU A 59 22.13 -1.57 -13.88
CA LEU A 59 21.29 -2.78 -13.84
C LEU A 59 20.67 -3.00 -12.45
N TRP A 60 21.39 -2.65 -11.37
CA TRP A 60 20.90 -2.78 -10.00
C TRP A 60 19.69 -1.89 -9.67
N PRO A 61 19.76 -0.55 -9.84
CA PRO A 61 18.60 0.30 -9.56
C PRO A 61 17.41 -0.04 -10.46
N VAL A 62 17.64 -0.44 -11.72
CA VAL A 62 16.57 -0.93 -12.62
C VAL A 62 15.92 -2.20 -12.06
N LEU A 63 16.72 -3.21 -11.75
CA LEU A 63 16.24 -4.50 -11.23
C LEU A 63 15.45 -4.30 -9.94
N LEU A 64 15.99 -3.54 -9.00
CA LEU A 64 15.36 -3.35 -7.70
C LEU A 64 14.08 -2.50 -7.82
N THR A 65 14.06 -1.47 -8.68
CA THR A 65 12.83 -0.70 -9.00
C THR A 65 11.73 -1.59 -9.58
N ALA A 66 12.11 -2.44 -10.54
CA ALA A 66 11.19 -3.39 -11.14
C ALA A 66 10.64 -4.36 -10.08
N LEU A 67 11.49 -4.85 -9.18
CA LEU A 67 11.10 -5.80 -8.13
C LEU A 67 10.15 -5.18 -7.11
N VAL A 68 10.39 -3.93 -6.69
CA VAL A 68 9.50 -3.17 -5.79
C VAL A 68 8.13 -2.94 -6.45
N SER A 69 8.13 -2.49 -7.71
CA SER A 69 6.90 -2.22 -8.45
C SER A 69 6.10 -3.51 -8.70
N LEU A 70 6.79 -4.58 -9.09
CA LEU A 70 6.20 -5.90 -9.31
C LEU A 70 5.62 -6.48 -8.02
N ALA A 71 6.31 -6.32 -6.88
CA ALA A 71 5.83 -6.79 -5.59
C ALA A 71 4.51 -6.14 -5.18
N ALA A 72 4.40 -4.82 -5.35
CA ALA A 72 3.16 -4.10 -5.10
C ALA A 72 2.04 -4.57 -6.05
N GLY A 73 2.36 -4.75 -7.34
CA GLY A 73 1.41 -5.25 -8.34
C GLY A 73 0.91 -6.68 -8.06
N ILE A 74 1.81 -7.61 -7.71
CA ILE A 74 1.46 -9.00 -7.37
C ILE A 74 0.57 -9.04 -6.14
N ALA A 75 0.88 -8.26 -5.09
CA ALA A 75 0.06 -8.20 -3.88
C ALA A 75 -1.38 -7.77 -4.22
N LEU A 76 -1.53 -6.74 -5.06
CA LEU A 76 -2.84 -6.29 -5.55
C LEU A 76 -3.58 -7.37 -6.35
N VAL A 77 -2.88 -8.07 -7.25
CA VAL A 77 -3.47 -9.13 -8.08
C VAL A 77 -3.91 -10.32 -7.23
N VAL A 78 -3.08 -10.77 -6.30
CA VAL A 78 -3.41 -11.87 -5.37
C VAL A 78 -4.63 -11.52 -4.54
N GLN A 79 -4.69 -10.29 -4.02
CA GLN A 79 -5.84 -9.81 -3.28
C GLN A 79 -7.12 -9.79 -4.14
N ARG A 80 -7.05 -9.25 -5.36
CA ARG A 80 -8.21 -9.19 -6.28
C ARG A 80 -8.71 -10.57 -6.68
N LEU A 81 -7.82 -11.49 -7.00
CA LEU A 81 -8.20 -12.86 -7.36
C LEU A 81 -8.80 -13.60 -6.18
N GLY A 82 -8.26 -13.41 -4.98
CA GLY A 82 -8.84 -13.99 -3.76
C GLY A 82 -10.22 -13.43 -3.46
N ASP A 83 -10.39 -12.10 -3.49
CA ASP A 83 -11.68 -11.45 -3.26
C ASP A 83 -12.73 -11.87 -4.32
N ARG A 84 -12.34 -12.00 -5.60
CA ARG A 84 -13.23 -12.53 -6.67
C ARG A 84 -13.68 -13.96 -6.44
N ARG A 85 -12.77 -14.85 -6.01
CA ARG A 85 -13.11 -16.25 -5.70
C ARG A 85 -14.08 -16.35 -4.53
N ILE A 86 -13.87 -15.53 -3.50
CA ILE A 86 -14.77 -15.46 -2.35
C ILE A 86 -16.14 -14.95 -2.78
N ALA A 87 -16.19 -13.89 -3.59
CA ALA A 87 -17.46 -13.35 -4.10
C ALA A 87 -18.24 -14.38 -4.93
N ALA A 88 -17.56 -15.14 -5.80
CA ALA A 88 -18.17 -16.18 -6.63
C ALA A 88 -18.68 -17.40 -5.84
N ALA A 89 -18.13 -17.64 -4.65
CA ALA A 89 -18.55 -18.74 -3.78
C ALA A 89 -19.78 -18.40 -2.91
N GLN A 90 -20.26 -17.16 -2.94
CA GLN A 90 -21.43 -16.72 -2.20
C GLN A 90 -22.62 -16.63 -3.17
N PRO A 91 -23.70 -17.39 -2.97
CA PRO A 91 -24.89 -17.36 -3.84
C PRO A 91 -25.85 -16.20 -3.50
N GLU A 92 -25.83 -15.72 -2.26
CA GLU A 92 -26.64 -14.60 -1.79
C GLU A 92 -25.75 -13.37 -1.55
N HIS A 93 -26.16 -12.22 -2.10
CA HIS A 93 -25.47 -10.95 -1.90
C HIS A 93 -26.46 -9.85 -1.55
N VAL A 94 -26.09 -9.02 -0.58
CA VAL A 94 -26.79 -7.76 -0.34
C VAL A 94 -26.47 -6.82 -1.49
N ASN A 95 -27.44 -6.60 -2.37
CA ASN A 95 -27.28 -5.82 -3.59
C ASN A 95 -27.43 -4.30 -3.33
N ARG A 96 -26.69 -3.77 -2.35
CA ARG A 96 -26.66 -2.33 -2.05
C ARG A 96 -25.32 -1.77 -2.50
N HIS A 97 -25.32 -1.07 -3.63
CA HIS A 97 -24.13 -0.37 -4.14
C HIS A 97 -24.22 1.10 -3.75
N GLU A 98 -23.83 1.43 -2.53
CA GLU A 98 -23.65 2.82 -2.13
C GLU A 98 -22.21 3.25 -2.46
N PRO A 99 -22.02 4.30 -3.29
CA PRO A 99 -20.69 4.80 -3.59
C PRO A 99 -20.05 5.30 -2.29
N VAL A 100 -18.94 4.69 -1.92
CA VAL A 100 -18.24 5.07 -0.69
C VAL A 100 -17.36 6.28 -0.99
N ASP A 101 -17.54 7.34 -0.21
CA ASP A 101 -16.76 8.58 -0.37
C ASP A 101 -15.27 8.31 -0.15
N PHE A 102 -14.45 8.74 -1.11
CA PHE A 102 -12.99 8.68 -1.04
C PHE A 102 -12.44 9.37 0.21
N ALA A 103 -13.01 10.52 0.59
CA ALA A 103 -12.56 11.24 1.76
C ALA A 103 -12.87 10.48 3.06
N ALA A 104 -13.96 9.71 3.10
CA ALA A 104 -14.33 8.85 4.22
C ALA A 104 -13.44 7.59 4.32
N ILE A 105 -13.08 6.99 3.18
CA ILE A 105 -12.22 5.78 3.14
C ILE A 105 -10.78 6.09 3.51
N VAL A 106 -10.18 7.05 2.81
CA VAL A 106 -8.76 7.33 2.95
C VAL A 106 -8.51 8.18 4.19
N GLY A 107 -9.40 9.12 4.50
CA GLY A 107 -9.18 10.12 5.52
C GLY A 107 -8.35 11.30 5.02
N ARG A 108 -8.27 12.37 5.80
CA ARG A 108 -7.55 13.58 5.41
C ARG A 108 -6.03 13.38 5.52
N ARG A 109 -5.56 12.71 6.56
CA ARG A 109 -4.11 12.62 6.84
C ARG A 109 -3.44 11.66 5.89
N THR A 110 -4.05 10.51 5.64
CA THR A 110 -3.56 9.56 4.63
C THR A 110 -3.52 10.17 3.23
N ARG A 111 -4.48 11.04 2.85
CA ARG A 111 -4.40 11.80 1.58
C ARG A 111 -3.20 12.74 1.54
N THR A 112 -2.95 13.47 2.64
CA THR A 112 -1.76 14.33 2.75
C THR A 112 -0.48 13.51 2.65
N LEU A 113 -0.40 12.36 3.32
CA LEU A 113 0.76 11.45 3.24
C LEU A 113 0.99 10.99 1.80
N LEU A 114 -0.06 10.57 1.10
CA LEU A 114 0.02 10.08 -0.28
C LEU A 114 0.48 11.21 -1.21
N ALA A 115 -0.09 12.40 -1.07
CA ALA A 115 0.33 13.58 -1.84
C ALA A 115 1.79 13.94 -1.57
N VAL A 116 2.21 14.06 -0.31
CA VAL A 116 3.59 14.41 0.06
C VAL A 116 4.58 13.35 -0.42
N SER A 117 4.24 12.06 -0.30
CA SER A 117 5.13 10.98 -0.72
C SER A 117 5.32 10.96 -2.23
N TYR A 118 4.24 10.96 -3.01
CA TYR A 118 4.36 10.84 -4.47
C TYR A 118 4.81 12.13 -5.14
N VAL A 119 4.28 13.29 -4.72
CA VAL A 119 4.71 14.59 -5.26
C VAL A 119 6.13 14.89 -4.80
N GLY A 120 6.47 14.64 -3.55
CA GLY A 120 7.83 14.80 -3.02
C GLY A 120 8.84 13.91 -3.76
N ALA A 121 8.51 12.64 -3.99
CA ALA A 121 9.35 11.75 -4.79
C ALA A 121 9.51 12.23 -6.24
N ALA A 122 8.43 12.66 -6.89
CA ALA A 122 8.50 13.19 -8.24
C ALA A 122 9.41 14.43 -8.31
N LEU A 123 9.23 15.39 -7.39
CA LEU A 123 10.06 16.59 -7.32
C LEU A 123 11.54 16.25 -7.08
N LEU A 124 11.84 15.28 -6.21
CA LEU A 124 13.21 14.81 -5.99
C LEU A 124 13.80 14.16 -7.25
N GLY A 125 13.02 13.34 -7.97
CA GLY A 125 13.46 12.74 -9.21
C GLY A 125 13.74 13.78 -10.29
N PHE A 126 12.89 14.79 -10.42
CA PHE A 126 13.15 15.91 -11.34
C PHE A 126 14.34 16.77 -10.91
N ALA A 127 14.49 17.07 -9.63
CA ALA A 127 15.64 17.80 -9.11
C ALA A 127 16.94 17.03 -9.40
N ALA A 128 16.96 15.72 -9.15
CA ALA A 128 18.09 14.86 -9.49
C ALA A 128 18.37 14.85 -11.00
N LEU A 129 17.33 14.79 -11.83
CA LEU A 129 17.48 14.82 -13.29
C LEU A 129 18.12 16.14 -13.78
N LEU A 130 17.83 17.25 -13.12
CA LEU A 130 18.33 18.58 -13.49
C LEU A 130 19.72 18.90 -12.93
N THR A 131 20.15 18.21 -11.87
CA THR A 131 21.37 18.58 -11.10
C THR A 131 22.44 17.49 -11.06
N SER A 132 22.10 16.24 -11.42
CA SER A 132 23.01 15.11 -11.39
C SER A 132 23.65 14.87 -12.76
N ASP A 133 24.94 14.55 -12.77
CA ASP A 133 25.62 14.03 -13.96
C ASP A 133 25.10 12.63 -14.38
N ASP A 134 24.43 11.91 -13.46
CA ASP A 134 23.84 10.59 -13.69
C ASP A 134 22.31 10.68 -13.89
N SER A 135 21.92 11.19 -15.05
CA SER A 135 20.50 11.32 -15.45
C SER A 135 19.77 9.97 -15.56
N ALA A 136 20.50 8.88 -15.82
CA ALA A 136 19.91 7.56 -15.99
C ALA A 136 19.29 7.04 -14.68
N GLN A 137 19.95 7.23 -13.54
CA GLN A 137 19.39 6.86 -12.23
C GLN A 137 18.13 7.67 -11.89
N ALA A 138 18.13 8.97 -12.20
CA ALA A 138 16.97 9.82 -11.98
C ALA A 138 15.76 9.37 -12.83
N VAL A 139 15.98 8.98 -14.09
CA VAL A 139 14.94 8.41 -14.96
C VAL A 139 14.40 7.11 -14.36
N VAL A 140 15.27 6.20 -13.94
CA VAL A 140 14.86 4.91 -13.32
C VAL A 140 14.02 5.16 -12.07
N PHE A 141 14.42 6.10 -11.23
CA PHE A 141 13.65 6.48 -10.05
C PHE A 141 12.27 7.06 -10.43
N LEU A 142 12.19 8.00 -11.37
CA LEU A 142 10.91 8.57 -11.83
C LEU A 142 9.97 7.52 -12.43
N VAL A 143 10.51 6.58 -13.21
CA VAL A 143 9.74 5.45 -13.74
C VAL A 143 9.19 4.59 -12.59
N GLY A 144 10.00 4.29 -11.59
CA GLY A 144 9.55 3.59 -10.39
C GLY A 144 8.44 4.32 -9.64
N VAL A 145 8.55 5.65 -9.49
CA VAL A 145 7.51 6.48 -8.85
C VAL A 145 6.21 6.39 -9.64
N ALA A 146 6.27 6.48 -10.97
CA ALA A 146 5.11 6.37 -11.83
C ALA A 146 4.44 4.98 -11.76
N LEU A 147 5.22 3.90 -11.77
CA LEU A 147 4.71 2.54 -11.63
C LEU A 147 4.02 2.33 -10.27
N LEU A 148 4.65 2.79 -9.19
CA LEU A 148 4.05 2.74 -7.85
C LEU A 148 2.79 3.60 -7.76
N ALA A 149 2.75 4.77 -8.41
CA ALA A 149 1.57 5.61 -8.44
C ALA A 149 0.40 4.91 -9.15
N ALA A 150 0.68 4.21 -10.26
CA ALA A 150 -0.31 3.43 -10.98
C ALA A 150 -0.86 2.26 -10.13
N VAL A 151 0.01 1.53 -9.42
CA VAL A 151 -0.43 0.44 -8.52
C VAL A 151 -1.27 0.97 -7.37
N THR A 152 -0.86 2.07 -6.74
CA THR A 152 -1.59 2.72 -5.66
C THR A 152 -2.94 3.23 -6.15
N TYR A 153 -2.98 3.92 -7.29
CA TYR A 153 -4.23 4.34 -7.92
C TYR A 153 -5.16 3.15 -8.19
N ALA A 154 -4.65 2.06 -8.78
CA ALA A 154 -5.44 0.86 -9.05
C ALA A 154 -5.95 0.20 -7.76
N SER A 155 -5.18 0.26 -6.67
CA SER A 155 -5.56 -0.25 -5.35
C SER A 155 -6.68 0.58 -4.73
N LEU A 156 -6.54 1.91 -4.70
CA LEU A 156 -7.57 2.81 -4.18
C LEU A 156 -8.83 2.78 -5.04
N HIS A 157 -8.70 2.85 -6.37
CA HIS A 157 -9.82 2.76 -7.29
C HIS A 157 -10.61 1.46 -7.06
N SER A 158 -9.92 0.32 -6.91
CA SER A 158 -10.57 -0.95 -6.61
C SER A 158 -11.27 -0.99 -5.26
N ALA A 159 -10.76 -0.29 -4.24
CA ALA A 159 -11.43 -0.21 -2.94
C ALA A 159 -12.72 0.61 -3.01
N LEU A 160 -12.77 1.62 -3.90
CA LEU A 160 -13.92 2.50 -4.09
C LEU A 160 -15.00 1.89 -4.98
N THR A 161 -14.61 1.22 -6.08
CA THR A 161 -15.54 0.77 -7.12
C THR A 161 -15.97 -0.68 -7.00
N ARG A 162 -15.33 -1.50 -6.14
CA ARG A 162 -15.74 -2.90 -6.00
C ARG A 162 -17.15 -3.01 -5.41
N ALA A 163 -17.94 -3.95 -5.93
CA ALA A 163 -19.21 -4.33 -5.31
C ALA A 163 -18.95 -4.90 -3.90
N PRO A 164 -19.82 -4.60 -2.92
CA PRO A 164 -19.66 -5.15 -1.58
C PRO A 164 -19.81 -6.67 -1.58
N ILE A 165 -18.90 -7.31 -0.84
CA ILE A 165 -18.92 -8.76 -0.62
C ILE A 165 -19.55 -8.97 0.76
N ALA A 166 -20.89 -9.04 0.79
CA ALA A 166 -21.66 -9.15 2.01
C ALA A 166 -22.94 -9.98 1.82
N VAL A 167 -23.24 -10.81 2.83
CA VAL A 167 -24.44 -11.66 2.90
C VAL A 167 -25.47 -11.07 3.88
N ASP A 168 -25.01 -10.37 4.91
CA ASP A 168 -25.83 -9.70 5.93
C ASP A 168 -25.28 -8.29 6.27
N HIS A 169 -25.95 -7.60 7.19
CA HIS A 169 -25.52 -6.27 7.65
C HIS A 169 -24.16 -6.28 8.35
N GLY A 170 -23.83 -7.32 9.14
CA GLY A 170 -22.51 -7.44 9.75
C GLY A 170 -21.39 -7.61 8.71
N SER A 171 -21.64 -8.36 7.65
CA SER A 171 -20.70 -8.53 6.53
C SER A 171 -20.49 -7.25 5.74
N LEU A 172 -21.52 -6.39 5.62
CA LEU A 172 -21.38 -5.06 5.02
C LEU A 172 -20.44 -4.19 5.85
N GLN A 173 -20.62 -4.15 7.16
CA GLN A 173 -19.72 -3.41 8.07
C GLN A 173 -18.29 -3.96 7.98
N ALA A 174 -18.12 -5.29 7.94
CA ALA A 174 -16.83 -5.90 7.75
C ALA A 174 -16.19 -5.53 6.39
N ASP A 175 -16.97 -5.46 5.31
CA ASP A 175 -16.47 -5.01 4.00
C ASP A 175 -15.99 -3.56 4.01
N GLU A 176 -16.75 -2.65 4.62
CA GLU A 176 -16.35 -1.25 4.75
C GLU A 176 -15.04 -1.10 5.53
N LEU A 177 -14.93 -1.77 6.69
CA LEU A 177 -13.70 -1.74 7.49
C LEU A 177 -12.51 -2.31 6.72
N LEU A 178 -12.72 -3.38 5.94
CA LEU A 178 -11.68 -3.94 5.09
C LEU A 178 -11.30 -2.99 3.94
N ARG A 179 -12.24 -2.27 3.32
CA ARG A 179 -11.93 -1.26 2.28
C ARG A 179 -11.10 -0.12 2.84
N VAL A 180 -11.46 0.38 4.02
CA VAL A 180 -10.72 1.43 4.72
C VAL A 180 -9.30 0.96 5.02
N ASN A 181 -9.16 -0.25 5.57
CA ASN A 181 -7.85 -0.82 5.86
C ASN A 181 -7.02 -1.05 4.59
N ASP A 182 -7.64 -1.56 3.51
CA ASP A 182 -6.99 -1.78 2.21
C ASP A 182 -6.51 -0.44 1.60
N ALA A 183 -7.35 0.60 1.62
CA ALA A 183 -7.00 1.91 1.08
C ALA A 183 -5.90 2.61 1.87
N ARG A 184 -5.93 2.51 3.21
CA ARG A 184 -4.86 3.05 4.07
C ARG A 184 -3.55 2.27 3.92
N HIS A 185 -3.61 0.96 3.72
CA HIS A 185 -2.41 0.16 3.38
C HIS A 185 -1.86 0.52 2.00
N ALA A 186 -2.72 0.77 1.00
CA ALA A 186 -2.27 1.22 -0.31
C ALA A 186 -1.59 2.60 -0.26
N ALA A 187 -1.94 3.43 0.73
CA ALA A 187 -1.35 4.74 0.95
C ALA A 187 -0.02 4.71 1.74
N LEU A 188 0.51 3.53 2.04
CA LEU A 188 1.87 3.39 2.56
C LEU A 188 2.86 4.08 1.62
N ALA A 189 3.90 4.69 2.21
CA ALA A 189 4.89 5.47 1.49
C ALA A 189 5.90 4.58 0.72
N TYR A 190 5.42 3.75 -0.22
CA TYR A 190 6.26 2.97 -1.14
C TYR A 190 7.34 3.78 -1.87
N PRO A 191 7.13 5.07 -2.23
CA PRO A 191 8.18 5.89 -2.82
C PRO A 191 9.43 6.09 -1.94
N VAL A 192 9.31 5.94 -0.61
CA VAL A 192 10.46 5.98 0.32
C VAL A 192 11.35 4.77 0.11
N LEU A 193 10.74 3.60 0.02
CA LEU A 193 11.47 2.36 -0.24
C LEU A 193 12.14 2.39 -1.61
N LEU A 194 11.45 2.95 -2.61
CA LEU A 194 12.02 3.16 -3.93
C LEU A 194 13.22 4.13 -3.90
N ALA A 195 13.12 5.25 -3.18
CA ALA A 195 14.21 6.20 -3.05
C ALA A 195 15.46 5.55 -2.42
N LEU A 196 15.28 4.77 -1.36
CA LEU A 196 16.36 4.05 -0.67
C LEU A 196 17.13 3.08 -1.59
N VAL A 197 16.43 2.54 -2.57
CA VAL A 197 16.89 1.47 -3.46
C VAL A 197 17.56 2.02 -4.73
N THR A 198 17.09 3.17 -5.23
CA THR A 198 17.47 3.68 -6.55
C THR A 198 18.65 4.63 -6.55
N MET A 199 18.87 5.40 -5.48
CA MET A 199 19.93 6.41 -5.48
C MET A 199 21.02 6.03 -4.48
N SER A 200 22.24 5.84 -5.00
CA SER A 200 23.40 5.39 -4.23
C SER A 200 24.58 6.37 -4.25
N SER A 201 24.42 7.54 -4.88
CA SER A 201 25.51 8.50 -5.03
C SER A 201 25.67 9.38 -3.79
N ALA A 202 26.92 9.66 -3.42
CA ALA A 202 27.25 10.48 -2.25
C ALA A 202 26.63 11.89 -2.28
N SER A 203 26.40 12.46 -3.48
CA SER A 203 25.81 13.78 -3.66
C SER A 203 24.29 13.83 -3.37
N SER A 204 23.58 12.70 -3.45
CA SER A 204 22.12 12.63 -3.25
C SER A 204 21.70 12.10 -1.87
N ILE A 205 22.64 11.52 -1.10
CA ILE A 205 22.35 10.88 0.20
C ILE A 205 21.66 11.81 1.19
N TRP A 206 22.01 13.10 1.25
CA TRP A 206 21.44 14.01 2.26
C TRP A 206 19.97 14.34 1.98
N LEU A 207 19.64 14.71 0.74
CA LEU A 207 18.25 14.96 0.30
C LEU A 207 17.38 13.72 0.53
N LEU A 208 17.95 12.55 0.30
CA LEU A 208 17.25 11.28 0.43
C LEU A 208 17.07 10.87 1.88
N THR A 209 18.05 11.16 2.74
CA THR A 209 17.97 10.95 4.19
C THR A 209 16.86 11.83 4.77
N VAL A 210 16.79 13.11 4.38
CA VAL A 210 15.72 14.00 4.81
C VAL A 210 14.36 13.58 4.27
N TYR A 211 14.27 13.24 2.98
CA TYR A 211 13.03 12.74 2.40
C TYR A 211 12.52 11.48 3.11
N THR A 212 13.41 10.52 3.35
CA THR A 212 13.11 9.29 4.10
C THR A 212 12.64 9.61 5.51
N ALA A 213 13.39 10.44 6.24
CA ALA A 213 13.07 10.81 7.62
C ALA A 213 11.70 11.50 7.71
N VAL A 214 11.45 12.50 6.87
CA VAL A 214 10.18 13.23 6.79
C VAL A 214 9.04 12.26 6.46
N SER A 215 9.23 11.41 5.46
CA SER A 215 8.18 10.48 5.03
C SER A 215 7.87 9.41 6.08
N VAL A 216 8.89 8.91 6.81
CA VAL A 216 8.70 8.00 7.94
C VAL A 216 7.95 8.70 9.08
N VAL A 217 8.35 9.92 9.44
CA VAL A 217 7.67 10.69 10.50
C VAL A 217 6.20 10.94 10.14
N ILE A 218 5.92 11.37 8.91
CA ILE A 218 4.54 11.60 8.46
C ILE A 218 3.77 10.28 8.40
N SER A 219 4.39 9.17 7.99
CA SER A 219 3.76 7.85 7.94
C SER A 219 3.37 7.37 9.35
N VAL A 220 4.29 7.45 10.30
CA VAL A 220 4.05 7.09 11.71
C VAL A 220 2.97 7.99 12.29
N PHE A 221 3.05 9.31 12.06
CA PHE A 221 2.05 10.27 12.55
C PHE A 221 0.65 9.99 11.99
N ALA A 222 0.54 9.74 10.68
CA ALA A 222 -0.72 9.39 10.02
C ALA A 222 -1.32 8.10 10.59
N MET A 223 -0.50 7.06 10.78
CA MET A 223 -0.95 5.77 11.33
C MET A 223 -1.39 5.85 12.79
N THR A 224 -0.68 6.62 13.61
CA THR A 224 -0.91 6.68 15.06
C THR A 224 -2.10 7.56 15.44
N HIS A 225 -2.41 8.58 14.64
CA HIS A 225 -3.40 9.59 15.02
C HIS A 225 -4.72 9.47 14.24
N GLU A 226 -4.77 8.82 13.07
CA GLU A 226 -6.00 8.72 12.29
C GLU A 226 -6.90 7.61 12.86
N PRO A 227 -8.10 7.94 13.39
CA PRO A 227 -8.99 6.94 13.97
C PRO A 227 -9.27 5.84 12.94
N LEU A 228 -9.02 4.60 13.33
CA LEU A 228 -9.17 3.41 12.50
C LEU A 228 -10.62 3.03 12.28
N THR A 229 -11.51 3.53 13.13
CA THR A 229 -12.95 3.48 12.92
C THR A 229 -13.36 4.66 12.05
N PRO A 230 -13.94 4.43 10.86
CA PRO A 230 -14.83 5.43 10.31
C PRO A 230 -15.86 5.75 11.39
N LYS A 231 -16.31 7.00 11.48
CA LYS A 231 -17.59 7.29 12.15
C LYS A 231 -18.67 6.64 11.28
N VAL A 232 -18.77 5.31 11.29
CA VAL A 232 -19.92 4.62 10.75
C VAL A 232 -21.04 5.01 11.71
N PRO A 233 -22.04 5.80 11.27
CA PRO A 233 -23.22 5.97 12.09
C PRO A 233 -23.79 4.57 12.29
N VAL A 234 -23.69 4.06 13.51
CA VAL A 234 -24.47 2.89 13.91
C VAL A 234 -25.91 3.37 13.79
N ALA A 235 -26.59 2.97 12.71
CA ALA A 235 -28.03 3.06 12.68
C ALA A 235 -28.51 2.21 13.86
N ARG A 236 -28.99 2.90 14.91
CA ARG A 236 -29.69 2.26 16.02
C ARG A 236 -31.05 1.77 15.54
#